data_AF-A0A443M0A0-F1
#
_entry.id   AF-A0A443M0A0-F1
#
_cell.length_a   1.000
_cell.length_b   1.000
_cell.length_c   1.000
_cell.angle_alpha   90.00
_cell.angle_beta   90.00
_cell.angle_gamma   90.00
#
_symmetry.space_group_name_H-M   'P 1'
#
loop_
_entity.id
_entity.type
_entity.pdbx_description
1 polymer ?
#
loop_
_entity_poly.entity_id
_entity_poly.type
_entity_poly.pdbx_seq_one_letter_code
_entity_poly.pdbx_strand_id
1 'polypeptide(L)'
;MTYAYVNSRTGRITRSSRAPSGVNYIVIDPTTPAAALVVSPAGDLVRLPDPPTSWSVWDWEAEAWVDGRDDAWRAAQAAAAWGALRAERDMRIAAVQWRLQRWRDEADRQVTPTDDGAALLAYVQALRDMPQTTSDPTAPIWPDLP
;
A
#
# COMPACT_ATOMS: atom_id res chain seq x y z
N MET A 1 -17.24 -22.21 11.94
CA MET A 1 -17.67 -22.85 10.67
C MET A 1 -18.14 -21.74 9.75
N THR A 2 -17.71 -21.76 8.50
CA THR A 2 -18.03 -20.73 7.50
C THR A 2 -18.83 -21.39 6.39
N TYR A 3 -19.78 -20.67 5.82
CA TYR A 3 -20.67 -21.17 4.77
C TYR A 3 -20.53 -20.30 3.53
N ALA A 4 -20.59 -20.88 2.34
CA ALA A 4 -20.80 -20.13 1.11
C ALA A 4 -22.02 -20.63 0.36
N TYR A 5 -22.73 -19.72 -0.27
CA TYR A 5 -23.91 -20.02 -1.07
C TYR A 5 -24.01 -19.03 -2.23
N VAL A 6 -24.75 -19.42 -3.27
CA VAL A 6 -25.15 -18.49 -4.32
C VAL A 6 -26.39 -17.77 -3.83
N ASN A 7 -26.28 -16.46 -3.69
CA ASN A 7 -27.41 -15.62 -3.33
C ASN A 7 -28.43 -15.59 -4.49
N SER A 8 -29.67 -15.99 -4.24
CA SER A 8 -30.70 -16.09 -5.27
C SER A 8 -31.16 -14.74 -5.83
N ARG A 9 -30.97 -13.64 -5.08
CA ARG A 9 -31.35 -12.29 -5.48
C ARG A 9 -30.28 -11.63 -6.34
N THR A 10 -29.01 -11.80 -5.99
CA THR A 10 -27.89 -11.13 -6.66
C THR A 10 -27.11 -12.04 -7.62
N GLY A 11 -27.34 -13.36 -7.55
CA GLY A 11 -26.59 -14.37 -8.30
C GLY A 11 -25.14 -14.55 -7.84
N ARG A 12 -24.74 -13.93 -6.71
CA ARG A 12 -23.34 -13.85 -6.28
C ARG A 12 -22.96 -14.89 -5.22
N ILE A 13 -21.66 -15.23 -5.26
CA ILE A 13 -20.77 -15.68 -4.17
C ILE A 13 -20.94 -15.00 -2.81
N THR A 14 -21.73 -15.51 -1.85
CA THR A 14 -21.77 -14.91 -0.50
C THR A 14 -21.20 -15.84 0.56
N ARG A 15 -20.26 -15.33 1.39
CA ARG A 15 -19.75 -15.99 2.61
C ARG A 15 -20.53 -15.56 3.85
N SER A 16 -20.89 -16.51 4.71
CA SER A 16 -21.63 -16.29 5.95
C SER A 16 -21.05 -17.09 7.12
N SER A 17 -21.12 -16.53 8.33
CA SER A 17 -20.80 -17.23 9.58
C SER A 17 -21.95 -18.07 10.11
N ARG A 18 -23.15 -17.96 9.50
CA ARG A 18 -24.35 -18.73 9.82
C ARG A 18 -24.81 -19.52 8.61
N ALA A 19 -25.29 -20.74 8.84
CA ALA A 19 -25.86 -21.57 7.79
C ALA A 19 -27.08 -20.84 7.20
N PRO A 20 -27.10 -20.57 5.89
CA PRO A 20 -28.23 -19.91 5.26
C PRO A 20 -29.43 -20.87 5.20
N SER A 21 -30.64 -20.34 5.39
CA SER A 21 -31.87 -21.12 5.31
C SER A 21 -32.45 -21.08 3.89
N GLY A 22 -33.00 -22.20 3.43
CA GLY A 22 -33.74 -22.27 2.17
C GLY A 22 -32.90 -22.20 0.88
N VAL A 23 -31.56 -22.26 0.99
CA VAL A 23 -30.64 -22.29 -0.15
C VAL A 23 -29.58 -23.37 0.03
N ASN A 24 -29.12 -23.96 -1.08
CA ASN A 24 -28.00 -24.88 -1.05
C ASN A 24 -26.72 -24.11 -0.74
N TYR A 25 -25.92 -24.64 0.18
CA TYR A 25 -24.67 -24.04 0.60
C TYR A 25 -23.57 -25.08 0.70
N ILE A 26 -22.34 -24.61 0.70
CA ILE A 26 -21.14 -25.38 0.99
C ILE A 26 -20.60 -24.97 2.35
N VAL A 27 -20.18 -25.96 3.13
CA VAL A 27 -19.43 -25.72 4.37
C VAL A 27 -17.97 -25.53 3.98
N ILE A 28 -17.42 -24.40 4.37
CA ILE A 28 -16.04 -24.03 4.12
C ILE A 28 -15.24 -24.29 5.39
N ASP A 29 -14.17 -25.06 5.26
CA ASP A 29 -13.19 -25.21 6.33
C ASP A 29 -12.57 -23.83 6.63
N PRO A 30 -12.47 -23.39 7.90
CA PRO A 30 -11.85 -22.11 8.25
C PRO A 30 -10.39 -21.96 7.77
N THR A 31 -9.70 -23.06 7.46
CA THR A 31 -8.34 -23.09 6.90
C THR A 31 -8.32 -22.92 5.37
N THR A 32 -9.48 -22.92 4.71
CA THR A 32 -9.58 -22.71 3.26
C THR A 32 -9.07 -21.31 2.91
N PRO A 33 -8.05 -21.19 2.04
CA PRO A 33 -7.46 -19.90 1.72
C PRO A 33 -8.45 -18.95 1.04
N ALA A 34 -8.15 -17.65 1.14
CA ALA A 34 -8.83 -16.61 0.39
C ALA A 34 -8.76 -16.92 -1.11
N ALA A 35 -9.81 -16.54 -1.86
CA ALA A 35 -9.91 -16.79 -3.30
C ALA A 35 -9.86 -18.27 -3.77
N ALA A 36 -9.99 -19.25 -2.88
CA ALA A 36 -10.04 -20.66 -3.27
C ALA A 36 -11.20 -20.96 -4.23
N LEU A 37 -10.95 -21.85 -5.19
CA LEU A 37 -11.99 -22.44 -6.02
C LEU A 37 -12.66 -23.59 -5.26
N VAL A 38 -13.98 -23.56 -5.17
CA VAL A 38 -14.81 -24.59 -4.53
C VAL A 38 -15.87 -25.06 -5.48
N VAL A 39 -16.22 -26.35 -5.43
CA VAL A 39 -17.29 -26.90 -6.26
C VAL A 39 -18.63 -26.52 -5.64
N SER A 40 -19.48 -25.83 -6.39
CA SER A 40 -20.84 -25.49 -5.94
C SER A 40 -21.71 -26.76 -5.84
N PRO A 41 -22.85 -26.71 -5.14
CA PRO A 41 -23.81 -27.80 -5.13
C PRO A 41 -24.37 -28.16 -6.52
N ALA A 42 -24.23 -27.25 -7.51
CA ALA A 42 -24.60 -27.49 -8.91
C ALA A 42 -23.45 -28.09 -9.76
N GLY A 43 -22.27 -28.26 -9.18
CA GLY A 43 -21.09 -28.82 -9.85
C GLY A 43 -20.14 -27.79 -10.47
N ASP A 44 -20.44 -26.49 -10.35
CA ASP A 44 -19.63 -25.42 -10.95
C ASP A 44 -18.43 -25.01 -10.09
N LEU A 45 -17.34 -24.56 -10.72
CA LEU A 45 -16.18 -24.01 -10.00
C LEU A 45 -16.43 -22.56 -9.55
N VAL A 46 -16.69 -22.46 -8.25
CA VAL A 46 -16.88 -21.32 -7.34
C VAL A 46 -15.61 -20.56 -6.92
N ARG A 47 -15.24 -19.38 -7.46
CA ARG A 47 -14.23 -18.55 -6.75
C ARG A 47 -14.86 -17.93 -5.49
N LEU A 48 -14.34 -18.30 -4.32
CA LEU A 48 -14.78 -17.72 -3.07
C LEU A 48 -14.35 -16.26 -2.95
N PRO A 49 -15.22 -15.36 -2.45
CA PRO A 49 -14.78 -14.04 -2.05
C PRO A 49 -13.80 -14.14 -0.89
N ASP A 50 -12.94 -13.13 -0.78
CA ASP A 50 -12.00 -13.03 0.33
C ASP A 50 -12.75 -13.03 1.67
N PRO A 51 -12.21 -13.68 2.71
CA PRO A 51 -12.79 -13.58 4.04
C PRO A 51 -12.91 -12.11 4.45
N PRO A 52 -14.01 -11.71 5.12
CA PRO A 52 -14.11 -10.36 5.65
C PRO A 52 -12.99 -10.11 6.65
N THR A 53 -12.38 -8.94 6.55
CA THR A 53 -11.38 -8.44 7.50
C THR A 53 -12.06 -7.54 8.54
N SER A 54 -11.32 -7.01 9.52
CA SER A 54 -11.83 -6.02 10.47
C SER A 54 -12.34 -4.73 9.81
N TRP A 55 -11.96 -4.49 8.55
CA TRP A 55 -12.38 -3.34 7.75
C TRP A 55 -13.53 -3.64 6.80
N SER A 56 -13.97 -4.90 6.73
CA SER A 56 -15.06 -5.28 5.85
C SER A 56 -16.39 -4.82 6.43
N VAL A 57 -17.18 -4.13 5.62
CA VAL A 57 -18.54 -3.70 5.95
C VAL A 57 -19.50 -4.53 5.12
N TRP A 58 -20.63 -4.91 5.72
CA TRP A 58 -21.69 -5.58 4.97
C TRP A 58 -22.48 -4.55 4.15
N ASP A 59 -22.40 -4.67 2.83
CA ASP A 59 -23.22 -3.90 1.91
C ASP A 59 -24.57 -4.60 1.74
N TRP A 60 -25.64 -3.95 2.22
CA TRP A 60 -27.00 -4.48 2.17
C TRP A 60 -27.63 -4.45 0.77
N GLU A 61 -27.14 -3.58 -0.13
CA GLU A 61 -27.62 -3.53 -1.52
C GLU A 61 -26.92 -4.60 -2.36
N ALA A 62 -25.61 -4.76 -2.17
CA ALA A 62 -24.83 -5.80 -2.84
C ALA A 62 -24.97 -7.20 -2.19
N GLU A 63 -25.55 -7.27 -0.98
CA GLU A 63 -25.65 -8.46 -0.12
C GLU A 63 -24.31 -9.23 -0.03
N ALA A 64 -23.23 -8.47 0.16
CA ALA A 64 -21.86 -8.94 0.18
C ALA A 64 -20.98 -8.14 1.16
N TRP A 65 -19.92 -8.77 1.64
CA TRP A 65 -18.85 -8.06 2.35
C TRP A 65 -18.04 -7.23 1.36
N VAL A 66 -17.96 -5.92 1.59
CA VAL A 66 -17.12 -5.00 0.82
C VAL A 66 -16.01 -4.45 1.70
N ASP A 67 -14.89 -4.06 1.09
CA ASP A 67 -13.85 -3.31 1.81
C ASP A 67 -14.42 -1.94 2.18
N GLY A 68 -14.56 -1.66 3.48
CA GLY A 68 -15.08 -0.39 3.98
C GLY A 68 -14.13 0.79 3.78
N ARG A 69 -12.91 0.54 3.27
CA ARG A 69 -11.98 1.59 2.85
C ARG A 69 -12.46 2.14 1.51
N ASP A 70 -13.08 3.31 1.56
CA ASP A 70 -13.48 4.07 0.39
C ASP A 70 -12.27 4.67 -0.33
N ASP A 71 -12.53 5.30 -1.47
CA ASP A 71 -11.49 5.97 -2.25
C ASP A 71 -10.83 7.12 -1.49
N ALA A 72 -11.53 7.75 -0.54
CA ALA A 72 -10.98 8.77 0.31
C ALA A 72 -9.91 8.21 1.26
N TRP A 73 -10.14 7.04 1.87
CA TRP A 73 -9.14 6.35 2.69
C TRP A 73 -7.90 5.97 1.87
N ARG A 74 -8.11 5.44 0.65
CA ARG A 74 -7.00 5.06 -0.25
C ARG A 74 -6.17 6.29 -0.66
N ALA A 75 -6.84 7.38 -1.01
CA ALA A 75 -6.19 8.65 -1.35
C ALA A 75 -5.42 9.22 -0.14
N ALA A 76 -5.99 9.14 1.06
CA ALA A 76 -5.33 9.57 2.29
C ALA A 76 -4.05 8.74 2.57
N GLN A 77 -4.11 7.42 2.40
CA GLN A 77 -2.94 6.55 2.54
C GLN A 77 -1.86 6.87 1.50
N ALA A 78 -2.24 7.08 0.24
CA ALA A 78 -1.31 7.48 -0.80
C ALA A 78 -0.65 8.84 -0.47
N ALA A 79 -1.43 9.81 -0.02
CA ALA A 79 -0.92 11.12 0.39
C ALA A 79 0.03 11.03 1.59
N ALA A 80 -0.27 10.17 2.57
CA ALA A 80 0.58 9.90 3.72
C ALA A 80 1.94 9.30 3.31
N ALA A 81 1.93 8.32 2.40
CA ALA A 81 3.16 7.72 1.87
C ALA A 81 4.05 8.76 1.16
N TRP A 82 3.45 9.61 0.31
CA TRP A 82 4.16 10.73 -0.32
C TRP A 82 4.63 11.80 0.67
N GLY A 83 3.92 11.98 1.78
CA GLY A 83 4.35 12.83 2.89
C GLY A 83 5.61 12.28 3.56
N ALA A 84 5.62 10.98 3.86
CA ALA A 84 6.76 10.30 4.48
C ALA A 84 8.03 10.36 3.60
N LEU A 85 7.89 10.11 2.28
CA LEU A 85 9.00 10.24 1.33
C LEU A 85 9.61 11.66 1.36
N ARG A 86 8.78 12.69 1.37
CA ARG A 86 9.25 14.09 1.43
C ARG A 86 9.92 14.42 2.76
N ALA A 87 9.40 13.90 3.87
CA ALA A 87 10.01 14.09 5.18
C ALA A 87 11.41 13.46 5.26
N GLU A 88 11.57 12.23 4.77
CA GLU A 88 12.86 11.53 4.73
C GLU A 88 13.86 12.25 3.81
N ARG A 89 13.40 12.70 2.63
CA ARG A 89 14.20 13.56 1.73
C ARG A 89 14.73 14.79 2.48
N ASP A 90 13.85 15.51 3.19
CA ASP A 90 14.23 16.74 3.88
C ASP A 90 15.21 16.46 5.02
N MET A 91 15.04 15.35 5.74
CA MET A 91 16.01 14.88 6.76
C MET A 91 17.39 14.60 6.15
N ARG A 92 17.45 13.90 5.01
CA ARG A 92 18.74 13.60 4.34
C ARG A 92 19.43 14.84 3.80
N ILE A 93 18.66 15.79 3.25
CA ILE A 93 19.20 17.10 2.85
C ILE A 93 19.77 17.82 4.07
N ALA A 94 19.03 17.90 5.18
CA ALA A 94 19.49 18.54 6.40
C ALA A 94 20.77 17.89 6.95
N ALA A 95 20.89 16.56 6.89
CA ALA A 95 22.06 15.82 7.35
C ALA A 95 23.35 16.18 6.62
N VAL A 96 23.27 16.65 5.36
CA VAL A 96 24.44 17.01 4.54
C VAL A 96 24.66 18.52 4.41
N GLN A 97 23.72 19.35 4.88
CA GLN A 97 23.81 20.80 4.75
C GLN A 97 25.09 21.38 5.37
N TRP A 98 25.53 20.84 6.51
CA TRP A 98 26.75 21.32 7.16
C TRP A 98 28.01 21.08 6.33
N ARG A 99 28.08 19.96 5.57
CA ARG A 99 29.20 19.67 4.65
C ARG A 99 29.24 20.68 3.50
N LEU A 100 28.08 20.99 2.93
CA LEU A 100 27.95 22.03 1.90
C LEU A 100 28.34 23.41 2.41
N GLN A 101 27.92 23.76 3.64
CA GLN A 101 28.31 25.03 4.24
C GLN A 101 29.82 25.10 4.47
N ARG A 102 30.40 24.05 5.05
CA ARG A 102 31.85 23.95 5.24
C ARG A 102 32.61 24.11 3.91
N TRP A 103 32.19 23.38 2.87
CA TRP A 103 32.81 23.45 1.55
C TRP A 103 32.79 24.88 0.99
N ARG A 104 31.67 25.61 1.14
CA ARG A 104 31.57 27.03 0.73
C ARG A 104 32.51 27.91 1.54
N ASP A 105 32.52 27.75 2.86
CA ASP A 105 33.39 28.52 3.75
C ASP A 105 34.88 28.28 3.45
N GLU A 106 35.28 27.05 3.10
CA GLU A 106 36.65 26.70 2.69
C GLU A 106 37.00 27.34 1.34
N ALA A 107 36.09 27.30 0.37
CA ALA A 107 36.27 27.94 -0.92
C ALA A 107 36.42 29.47 -0.81
N ASP A 108 35.58 30.11 0.01
CA ASP A 108 35.64 31.56 0.26
C ASP A 108 36.94 31.98 0.95
N ARG A 109 37.49 31.11 1.83
CA ARG A 109 38.80 31.30 2.45
C ARG A 109 39.97 30.90 1.56
N GLN A 110 39.71 30.45 0.32
CA GLN A 110 40.71 29.94 -0.61
C GLN A 110 41.55 28.79 -0.04
N VAL A 111 40.94 27.99 0.84
CA VAL A 111 41.54 26.77 1.40
C VAL A 111 41.10 25.58 0.54
N THR A 112 41.95 24.56 0.44
CA THR A 112 41.59 23.31 -0.24
C THR A 112 40.37 22.68 0.45
N PRO A 113 39.24 22.47 -0.25
CA PRO A 113 38.04 21.94 0.39
C PRO A 113 38.20 20.49 0.85
N THR A 114 37.56 20.17 1.98
CA THR A 114 37.57 18.83 2.58
C THR A 114 36.65 17.87 1.83
N ASP A 115 35.50 18.37 1.38
CA ASP A 115 34.49 17.60 0.65
C ASP A 115 34.46 17.95 -0.84
N ASP A 116 34.02 17.00 -1.66
CA ASP A 116 33.57 17.31 -3.02
C ASP A 116 32.18 17.96 -2.97
N GLY A 117 32.16 19.29 -3.00
CA GLY A 117 30.91 20.06 -3.03
C GLY A 117 30.06 19.80 -4.28
N ALA A 118 30.66 19.46 -5.42
CA ALA A 118 29.89 19.16 -6.63
C ALA A 118 29.12 17.84 -6.48
N ALA A 119 29.77 16.81 -5.92
CA ALA A 119 29.12 15.55 -5.60
C ALA A 119 27.99 15.74 -4.57
N LEU A 120 28.20 16.54 -3.52
CA LEU A 120 27.17 16.84 -2.52
C LEU A 120 25.97 17.61 -3.11
N LEU A 121 26.22 18.57 -4.01
CA LEU A 121 25.14 19.29 -4.70
C LEU A 121 24.35 18.35 -5.62
N ALA A 122 25.03 17.46 -6.33
CA ALA A 122 24.39 16.43 -7.17
C ALA A 122 23.53 15.47 -6.32
N TYR A 123 24.03 15.02 -5.17
CA TYR A 123 23.28 14.21 -4.22
C TYR A 123 22.01 14.93 -3.71
N VAL A 124 22.13 16.19 -3.28
CA VAL A 124 20.97 17.00 -2.83
C VAL A 124 19.96 17.19 -3.97
N GLN A 125 20.42 17.39 -5.20
CA GLN A 125 19.53 17.51 -6.35
C GLN A 125 18.80 16.19 -6.63
N ALA A 126 19.52 15.06 -6.64
CA ALA A 126 18.92 13.74 -6.80
C ALA A 126 17.83 13.47 -5.75
N LEU A 127 18.05 13.85 -4.49
CA LEU A 127 17.03 13.79 -3.44
C LEU A 127 15.80 14.65 -3.76
N ARG A 128 15.99 15.87 -4.29
CA ARG A 128 14.88 16.77 -4.65
C ARG A 128 14.03 16.27 -5.80
N ASP A 129 14.63 15.51 -6.71
CA ASP A 129 13.96 14.92 -7.88
C ASP A 129 13.22 13.61 -7.56
N MET A 130 13.38 13.08 -6.33
CA MET A 130 12.74 11.81 -5.94
C MET A 130 11.21 11.81 -6.04
N PRO A 131 10.46 12.84 -5.59
CA PRO A 131 9.01 12.85 -5.74
C PRO A 131 8.52 12.69 -7.18
N GLN A 132 9.33 13.08 -8.17
CA GLN A 132 9.01 13.01 -9.58
C GLN A 132 9.51 11.72 -10.24
N THR A 133 10.55 11.10 -9.70
CA THR A 133 11.21 9.91 -10.27
C THR A 133 10.83 8.60 -9.58
N THR A 134 10.17 8.68 -8.42
CA THR A 134 9.71 7.52 -7.65
C THR A 134 8.32 7.08 -8.13
N SER A 135 8.15 5.80 -8.46
CA SER A 135 6.83 5.23 -8.76
C SER A 135 6.09 4.75 -7.52
N ASP A 136 6.83 4.25 -6.52
CA ASP A 136 6.30 3.74 -5.25
C ASP A 136 6.92 4.49 -4.07
N PRO A 137 6.19 5.39 -3.40
CA PRO A 137 6.72 6.16 -2.27
C PRO A 137 6.97 5.31 -1.01
N THR A 138 6.52 4.05 -0.97
CA THR A 138 6.74 3.13 0.15
C THR A 138 8.05 2.33 0.01
N ALA A 139 8.62 2.28 -1.20
CA ALA A 139 9.88 1.61 -1.49
C ALA A 139 10.79 2.45 -2.42
N PRO A 140 11.11 3.71 -2.05
CA PRO A 140 11.98 4.55 -2.88
C PRO A 140 13.42 4.02 -2.89
N ILE A 141 14.05 4.08 -4.07
CA ILE A 141 15.49 3.87 -4.21
C ILE A 141 16.18 5.20 -3.98
N TRP A 142 17.04 5.27 -2.96
CA TRP A 142 17.72 6.50 -2.59
C TRP A 142 19.10 6.60 -3.25
N PRO A 143 19.55 7.81 -3.62
CA PRO A 143 20.93 8.01 -4.06
C PRO A 143 21.91 7.73 -2.91
N ASP A 144 23.12 7.29 -3.26
CA ASP A 144 24.20 7.09 -2.30
C ASP A 144 24.84 8.42 -1.90
N LEU A 145 25.20 8.53 -0.62
CA LEU A 145 25.91 9.69 -0.10
C LEU A 145 27.39 9.66 -0.57
N PRO A 146 27.91 10.75 -1.16
CA PRO A 146 29.31 10.85 -1.55
C PRO A 146 30.27 11.15 -0.38
#